data_AF-A0A961LEJ1-F1
#
_entry.id   AF-A0A961LEJ1-F1
#
_cell.length_a   1.000
_cell.length_b   1.000
_cell.length_c   1.000
_cell.angle_alpha   90.00
_cell.angle_beta   90.00
_cell.angle_gamma   90.00
#
_symmetry.space_group_name_H-M   'P 1'
#
loop_
_entity.id
_entity.type
_entity.pdbx_description
1 polymer ?
#
loop_
_entity_poly.entity_id
_entity_poly.type
_entity_poly.pdbx_seq_one_letter_code
_entity_poly.pdbx_strand_id
1 'polypeptide(L)' 'MAVPEFTMRQLLEAGVHFGHQTHRWNP' A
#
# COMPACT_ATOMS: atom_id res chain seq x y z
N MET A 1 -1.83 5.07 -20.62
CA MET A 1 -0.67 4.70 -19.77
C MET A 1 -0.71 3.21 -19.55
N ALA A 2 0.41 2.51 -19.69
CA ALA A 2 0.51 1.12 -19.25
C ALA A 2 0.60 1.10 -17.71
N VAL A 3 -0.23 0.29 -17.06
CA VAL A 3 -0.08 0.04 -15.62
C VAL A 3 1.07 -0.97 -15.46
N PRO A 4 2.13 -0.65 -14.71
CA PRO A 4 3.21 -1.61 -14.47
C PRO A 4 2.70 -2.86 -13.76
N GLU A 5 3.23 -4.02 -14.14
CA GLU A 5 2.94 -5.29 -13.49
C GLU A 5 3.75 -5.41 -12.19
N PHE A 6 3.04 -5.57 -11.06
CA PHE A 6 3.63 -5.79 -9.75
C PHE A 6 3.14 -7.10 -9.15
N THR A 7 4.02 -7.74 -8.39
CA THR A 7 3.67 -8.87 -7.52
C THR A 7 3.30 -8.37 -6.12
N MET A 8 2.48 -9.13 -5.39
CA MET A 8 2.16 -8.82 -4.00
C MET A 8 3.42 -8.72 -3.12
N ARG A 9 4.45 -9.55 -3.37
CA ARG A 9 5.72 -9.47 -2.64
C ARG A 9 6.40 -8.11 -2.79
N GLN A 10 6.46 -7.58 -4.01
CA GLN A 10 7.08 -6.26 -4.27
C GLN A 10 6.33 -5.13 -3.55
N LEU A 11 5.00 -5.18 -3.50
CA LEU A 11 4.20 -4.18 -2.80
C LEU A 11 4.41 -4.23 -1.27
N LEU A 12 4.51 -5.45 -0.73
CA LEU A 12 4.81 -5.64 0.69
C LEU A 12 6.21 -5.15 1.05
N GLU A 13 7.23 -5.47 0.25
CA GLU A 13 8.60 -5.00 0.42
C GLU A 13 8.71 -3.47 0.31
N ALA A 14 7.89 -2.84 -0.53
CA ALA A 14 7.80 -1.38 -0.66
C ALA A 14 7.03 -0.70 0.50
N GLY A 15 6.41 -1.47 1.41
CA GLY A 15 5.74 -0.92 2.61
C GLY A 15 4.38 -0.29 2.35
N VAL A 16 3.72 -0.54 1.21
CA VAL A 16 2.43 0.11 0.88
C VAL A 16 1.26 -0.31 1.78
N HIS A 17 1.47 -1.33 2.61
CA HIS A 17 0.48 -1.89 3.52
C HIS A 17 0.46 -1.20 4.90
N PHE A 18 1.35 -0.24 5.14
CA PHE A 18 1.33 0.55 6.37
C PHE A 18 0.21 1.58 6.35
N GLY A 19 -0.63 1.57 7.39
CA GLY A 19 -1.71 2.53 7.59
C GLY A 19 -1.39 3.54 8.69
N HIS A 20 -2.30 4.49 8.86
CA HIS A 20 -2.27 5.40 10.00
C HIS A 20 -2.85 4.75 11.26
N GLN A 21 -2.54 5.36 12.41
CA GLN A 21 -3.18 5.05 13.69
C GLN A 21 -4.70 5.25 13.58
N THR A 22 -5.48 4.48 14.34
CA THR A 22 -6.95 4.44 14.26
C THR A 22 -7.60 5.82 14.43
N HIS A 23 -7.04 6.70 15.27
CA HIS A 23 -7.59 8.04 15.50
C HIS A 23 -7.43 9.01 14.31
N ARG A 24 -6.61 8.67 13.30
CA ARG A 24 -6.44 9.46 12.08
C ARG A 24 -7.28 8.93 10.91
N TRP A 25 -8.06 7.87 11.15
CA TRP A 25 -8.96 7.33 10.15
C TRP A 25 -10.08 8.34 9.84
N ASN A 26 -10.37 8.55 8.55
CA ASN A 26 -11.58 9.22 8.12
C ASN A 26 -12.64 8.15 7.80
N PRO A 27 -13.75 8.07 8.58
CA PRO A 27 -14.86 7.14 8.35
C PRO A 27 -15.30 7.03 6.89
#